data_AF-W1J2Y4-F1
#
_entry.id   AF-W1J2Y4-F1
#
_cell.length_a   1.000
_cell.length_b   1.000
_cell.length_c   1.000
_cell.angle_alpha   90.00
_cell.angle_beta   90.00
_cell.angle_gamma   90.00
#
_symmetry.space_group_name_H-M   'P 1'
#
loop_
_entity.id
_entity.type
_entity.pdbx_description
1 polymer ?
#
loop_
_entity_poly.entity_id
_entity_poly.type
_entity_poly.pdbx_seq_one_letter_code
_entity_poly.pdbx_strand_id
1 'polypeptide(L)'
;MQVIHPTDIHLTQSREQKILGINPYDNFDLVCEEIGKNPSLTQSKLIIVSGDIANDGDVESYRYFLHKMELLKIPCIVILGNHDQKNNFDLSLKKQQTQYCRIYAPPRTTCCHTSCGQLHVEQR
;
A
#
# COMPACT_ATOMS: atom_id res chain seq x y z
N MET A 1 -14.36 -2.07 17.39
CA MET A 1 -13.90 -1.24 16.27
C MET A 1 -13.42 -2.17 15.17
N GLN A 2 -13.78 -1.91 13.90
CA GLN A 2 -13.40 -2.77 12.76
C GLN A 2 -12.52 -1.96 11.81
N VAL A 3 -11.47 -2.61 11.32
CA VAL A 3 -10.46 -2.05 10.42
C VAL A 3 -10.21 -3.05 9.30
N ILE A 4 -10.07 -2.56 8.07
CA ILE A 4 -9.68 -3.35 6.90
C ILE A 4 -8.19 -3.10 6.66
N HIS A 5 -7.39 -4.15 6.55
CA HIS A 5 -5.93 -4.04 6.50
C HIS A 5 -5.33 -4.84 5.35
N PRO A 6 -5.45 -4.36 4.09
CA PRO A 6 -4.71 -4.92 2.97
C PRO A 6 -3.21 -4.56 3.05
N THR A 7 -2.37 -5.41 2.51
CA THR A 7 -0.91 -5.26 2.39
C THR A 7 -0.43 -5.99 1.14
N ASP A 8 0.77 -5.67 0.65
CA ASP A 8 1.48 -6.39 -0.42
C ASP A 8 0.62 -6.55 -1.70
N ILE A 9 0.06 -5.43 -2.17
CA ILE A 9 -0.85 -5.41 -3.33
C ILE A 9 -0.06 -5.63 -4.64
N HIS A 10 1.18 -5.14 -4.71
CA HIS A 10 2.11 -5.31 -5.84
C HIS A 10 1.51 -5.03 -7.23
N LEU A 11 0.80 -3.91 -7.39
CA LEU A 11 0.33 -3.46 -8.70
C LEU A 11 1.50 -3.18 -9.65
N THR A 12 1.52 -3.85 -10.80
CA THR A 12 2.55 -3.72 -11.84
C THR A 12 2.30 -2.51 -12.74
N GLN A 13 3.31 -2.07 -13.49
CA GLN A 13 3.20 -0.94 -14.42
C GLN A 13 2.08 -1.15 -15.47
N SER A 14 1.91 -2.39 -15.94
CA SER A 14 0.89 -2.78 -16.93
C SER A 14 -0.06 -3.81 -16.33
N ARG A 15 -1.33 -3.73 -16.74
CA ARG A 15 -2.40 -4.65 -16.32
C ARG A 15 -2.24 -6.06 -16.90
N GLU A 16 -1.47 -6.18 -17.97
CA GLU A 16 -1.17 -7.44 -18.64
C GLU A 16 -0.03 -8.20 -17.95
N GLN A 17 0.77 -7.50 -17.15
CA GLN A 17 1.90 -8.09 -16.42
C GLN A 17 1.39 -8.89 -15.22
N LYS A 18 1.88 -10.12 -15.10
CA LYS A 18 1.53 -11.05 -14.03
C LYS A 18 2.72 -11.30 -13.11
N ILE A 19 2.44 -11.47 -11.83
CA ILE A 19 3.40 -11.91 -10.82
C ILE A 19 3.09 -13.37 -10.53
N LEU A 20 4.05 -14.27 -10.81
CA LEU A 20 3.89 -15.72 -10.63
C LEU A 20 2.64 -16.29 -11.34
N GLY A 21 2.28 -15.73 -12.50
CA GLY A 21 1.10 -16.15 -13.27
C GLY A 21 -0.24 -15.57 -12.81
N ILE A 22 -0.24 -14.73 -11.77
CA ILE A 22 -1.42 -14.07 -11.20
C ILE A 22 -1.42 -12.59 -11.59
N ASN A 23 -2.59 -12.04 -11.91
CA ASN A 23 -2.73 -10.61 -12.17
C ASN A 23 -3.06 -9.86 -10.86
N PRO A 24 -2.17 -8.97 -10.38
CA PRO A 24 -2.43 -8.21 -9.15
C PRO A 24 -3.66 -7.31 -9.25
N TYR A 25 -3.99 -6.80 -10.44
CA TYR A 25 -5.14 -5.94 -10.66
C TYR A 25 -6.46 -6.69 -10.44
N ASP A 26 -6.57 -7.91 -10.94
CA ASP A 26 -7.77 -8.74 -10.80
C ASP A 26 -8.02 -9.06 -9.32
N ASN A 27 -6.96 -9.44 -8.58
CA ASN A 27 -7.06 -9.70 -7.14
C ASN A 27 -7.46 -8.45 -6.36
N PHE A 28 -6.82 -7.32 -6.64
CA PHE A 28 -7.10 -6.07 -5.96
C PHE A 28 -8.53 -5.57 -6.25
N ASP A 29 -9.01 -5.76 -7.47
CA ASP A 29 -10.39 -5.44 -7.86
C ASP A 29 -11.40 -6.30 -7.12
N LEU A 30 -11.18 -7.61 -7.01
CA LEU A 30 -12.02 -8.52 -6.24
C LEU A 30 -12.10 -8.10 -4.77
N VAL A 31 -10.97 -7.71 -4.16
CA VAL A 31 -10.93 -7.21 -2.77
C VAL A 31 -11.74 -5.92 -2.63
N CYS A 32 -11.54 -4.95 -3.52
CA CYS A 32 -12.28 -3.69 -3.47
C CYS A 32 -13.79 -3.90 -3.67
N GLU A 33 -14.17 -4.81 -4.57
CA GLU A 33 -15.58 -5.15 -4.79
C GLU A 33 -16.22 -5.80 -3.56
N GLU A 34 -15.52 -6.75 -2.92
CA GLU A 34 -16.03 -7.38 -1.70
C GLU A 34 -16.21 -6.36 -0.58
N ILE A 35 -15.25 -5.45 -0.39
CA ILE A 35 -15.36 -4.37 0.58
C ILE A 35 -16.58 -3.50 0.29
N GLY A 36 -16.81 -3.13 -0.97
CA GLY A 36 -17.92 -2.25 -1.37
C GLY A 36 -19.30 -2.92 -1.30
N LYS A 37 -19.39 -4.23 -1.54
CA LYS A 37 -20.66 -4.99 -1.56
C LYS A 37 -21.08 -5.46 -0.18
N ASN A 38 -20.14 -5.68 0.74
CA ASN A 38 -20.42 -6.21 2.07
C ASN A 38 -20.78 -5.10 3.05
N PRO A 39 -22.04 -5.00 3.54
CA PRO A 39 -22.46 -3.92 4.43
C PRO A 39 -21.70 -3.89 5.75
N SER A 40 -21.25 -5.05 6.24
CA SER A 40 -20.42 -5.09 7.45
C SER A 40 -19.05 -4.46 7.20
N LEU A 41 -18.47 -4.60 6.01
CA LEU A 41 -17.19 -4.01 5.66
C LEU A 41 -17.30 -2.52 5.32
N THR A 42 -18.34 -2.09 4.62
CA THR A 42 -18.55 -0.65 4.33
C THR A 42 -18.83 0.19 5.58
N GLN A 43 -19.34 -0.43 6.66
CA GLN A 43 -19.46 0.20 7.97
C GLN A 43 -18.12 0.33 8.71
N SER A 44 -17.05 -0.29 8.20
CA SER A 44 -15.70 -0.15 8.76
C SER A 44 -15.30 1.32 8.81
N LYS A 45 -14.56 1.67 9.86
CA LYS A 45 -14.21 3.06 10.12
C LYS A 45 -12.92 3.49 9.43
N LEU A 46 -12.10 2.54 8.98
CA LEU A 46 -10.75 2.78 8.52
C LEU A 46 -10.23 1.63 7.65
N ILE A 47 -9.57 1.99 6.55
CA ILE A 47 -8.64 1.16 5.80
C ILE A 47 -7.22 1.54 6.23
N ILE A 48 -6.37 0.56 6.49
CA ILE A 48 -4.93 0.75 6.66
C ILE A 48 -4.26 -0.05 5.55
N VAL A 49 -3.33 0.55 4.81
CA VAL A 49 -2.52 -0.14 3.81
C VAL A 49 -1.07 -0.05 4.27
N SER A 50 -0.44 -1.18 4.56
CA SER A 50 0.84 -1.22 5.29
C SER A 50 2.10 -1.38 4.44
N GLY A 51 1.98 -1.40 3.13
CA GLY A 51 3.15 -1.36 2.24
C GLY A 51 2.92 -2.05 0.90
N ASP A 52 3.97 -1.97 0.08
CA ASP A 52 4.14 -2.63 -1.21
C ASP A 52 2.89 -2.56 -2.10
N ILE A 53 2.44 -1.32 -2.33
CA ILE A 53 1.28 -1.04 -3.17
C ILE A 53 1.62 -1.29 -4.64
N ALA A 54 2.75 -0.75 -5.09
CA ALA A 54 3.24 -0.95 -6.45
C ALA A 54 4.42 -1.91 -6.45
N ASN A 55 4.55 -2.74 -7.49
CA ASN A 55 5.65 -3.69 -7.61
C ASN A 55 7.00 -2.99 -7.89
N ASP A 56 6.99 -2.01 -8.80
CA ASP A 56 8.18 -1.28 -9.25
C ASP A 56 8.10 0.23 -8.95
N GLY A 57 7.10 0.65 -8.18
CA GLY A 57 6.92 2.04 -7.75
C GLY A 57 6.34 2.97 -8.81
N ASP A 58 5.60 2.45 -9.79
CA ASP A 58 5.03 3.24 -10.89
C ASP A 58 3.92 4.20 -10.47
N VAL A 59 3.91 5.39 -11.07
CA VAL A 59 2.89 6.42 -10.81
C VAL A 59 1.49 5.92 -11.17
N GLU A 60 1.34 5.17 -12.27
CA GLU A 60 0.03 4.68 -12.72
C GLU A 60 -0.56 3.63 -11.77
N SER A 61 0.28 2.76 -11.17
CA SER A 61 -0.13 1.84 -10.11
C SER A 61 -0.73 2.59 -8.92
N TYR A 62 -0.10 3.67 -8.47
CA TYR A 62 -0.63 4.50 -7.38
C TYR A 62 -1.91 5.22 -7.74
N ARG A 63 -2.01 5.74 -8.97
CA ARG A 63 -3.24 6.40 -9.44
C ARG A 63 -4.41 5.43 -9.46
N TYR A 64 -4.15 4.19 -9.86
CA TYR A 64 -5.16 3.14 -9.83
C TYR A 64 -5.60 2.80 -8.41
N PHE A 65 -4.62 2.58 -7.52
CA PHE A 65 -4.86 2.32 -6.11
C PHE A 65 -5.70 3.43 -5.45
N LEU A 66 -5.27 4.69 -5.59
CA LEU A 66 -5.95 5.84 -5.00
C LEU A 66 -7.36 6.01 -5.56
N HIS A 67 -7.57 5.78 -6.86
CA HIS A 67 -8.89 5.80 -7.47
C HIS A 67 -9.84 4.79 -6.81
N LYS A 68 -9.37 3.56 -6.57
CA LYS A 68 -10.17 2.52 -5.90
C LYS A 68 -10.49 2.89 -4.46
N MET A 69 -9.52 3.42 -3.71
CA MET A 69 -9.75 3.89 -2.34
C MET A 69 -10.81 5.01 -2.28
N GLU A 70 -10.76 5.94 -3.24
CA GLU A 70 -11.72 7.04 -3.32
C GLU A 70 -13.15 6.54 -3.61
N LEU A 71 -13.30 5.50 -4.45
CA LEU A 71 -14.60 4.87 -4.72
C LEU A 71 -15.20 4.20 -3.47
N LEU A 72 -14.37 3.64 -2.60
CA LEU A 72 -14.83 3.02 -1.35
C LEU A 72 -15.34 4.06 -0.35
N LYS A 73 -14.84 5.31 -0.39
CA LYS A 73 -15.22 6.41 0.52
C LYS A 73 -15.01 6.09 2.01
N ILE A 74 -14.10 5.16 2.30
CA ILE A 74 -13.69 4.82 3.66
C ILE A 74 -12.36 5.54 3.92
N PRO A 75 -12.18 6.23 5.06
CA PRO A 75 -10.89 6.81 5.43
C PRO A 75 -9.78 5.77 5.31
N CYS A 76 -8.66 6.15 4.70
CA CYS A 76 -7.57 5.26 4.37
C CYS A 76 -6.25 5.86 4.86
N ILE A 77 -5.45 5.08 5.60
CA ILE A 77 -4.08 5.40 5.96
C ILE A 77 -3.15 4.54 5.14
N VAL A 78 -2.20 5.17 4.46
CA VAL A 78 -1.24 4.49 3.59
C VAL A 78 0.15 4.61 4.16
N ILE A 79 0.82 3.47 4.36
CA ILE A 79 2.23 3.36 4.71
C ILE A 79 2.94 2.78 3.50
N LEU A 80 4.03 3.43 3.06
CA LEU A 80 4.78 2.99 1.88
C LEU A 80 5.77 1.89 2.26
N GLY A 81 5.83 0.83 1.45
CA GLY A 81 6.77 -0.28 1.61
C GLY A 81 8.10 -0.04 0.92
N ASN A 82 8.92 -1.09 0.78
CA ASN A 82 10.24 -1.01 0.15
C ASN A 82 10.19 -1.05 -1.37
N HIS A 83 9.15 -1.65 -1.96
CA HIS A 83 8.89 -1.58 -3.40
C HIS A 83 8.34 -0.21 -3.82
N ASP A 84 7.83 0.56 -2.85
CA ASP A 84 7.20 1.84 -3.12
C ASP A 84 8.19 2.99 -3.30
N GLN A 85 7.88 3.87 -4.25
CA GLN A 85 8.66 5.08 -4.51
C GLN A 85 7.88 6.32 -4.07
N LYS A 86 8.30 6.89 -2.92
CA LYS A 86 7.66 8.07 -2.32
C LYS A 86 7.44 9.22 -3.31
N ASN A 87 8.43 9.54 -4.15
CA ASN A 87 8.30 10.64 -5.10
C ASN A 87 7.19 10.38 -6.14
N ASN A 88 7.07 9.15 -6.62
CA ASN A 88 6.05 8.76 -7.59
C ASN A 88 4.66 8.70 -6.93
N PHE A 89 4.59 8.28 -5.67
CA PHE A 89 3.37 8.37 -4.88
C PHE A 89 2.94 9.84 -4.67
N ASP A 90 3.86 10.72 -4.28
CA ASP A 90 3.55 12.15 -4.11
C ASP A 90 3.06 12.78 -5.44
N LEU A 91 3.58 12.33 -6.60
CA LEU A 91 3.13 12.77 -7.91
C LEU A 91 1.69 12.31 -8.24
N SER A 92 1.30 11.11 -7.82
CA SER A 92 -0.06 10.60 -8.07
C SER A 92 -1.12 11.40 -7.30
N LEU A 93 -0.80 11.88 -6.10
CA LEU A 93 -1.66 12.76 -5.29
C LEU A 93 -1.85 14.14 -5.90
N LYS A 94 -0.81 14.75 -6.47
CA LYS A 94 -0.93 16.12 -7.02
C LYS A 94 -1.96 16.20 -8.15
N LYS A 95 -2.25 15.08 -8.80
CA LYS A 95 -3.24 14.97 -9.89
C LYS A 95 -4.60 14.42 -9.44
N GLN A 96 -4.72 13.88 -8.21
CA GLN A 96 -5.97 13.35 -7.67
C GLN A 96 -6.31 14.07 -6.36
N GLN A 97 -7.50 14.68 -6.31
CA GLN A 97 -8.00 15.28 -5.08
C GLN A 97 -8.53 14.15 -4.18
N THR A 98 -7.64 13.46 -3.47
CA THR A 98 -7.99 12.33 -2.61
C THR A 98 -8.54 12.83 -1.28
N GLN A 99 -9.84 12.73 -1.05
CA GLN A 99 -10.46 13.18 0.20
C GLN A 99 -10.24 12.15 1.33
N TYR A 100 -10.16 10.87 0.98
CA TYR A 100 -10.21 9.78 1.96
C TYR A 100 -8.84 9.19 2.31
N CYS A 101 -7.80 9.40 1.52
CA CYS A 101 -6.47 8.87 1.78
C CYS A 101 -5.53 9.87 2.48
N ARG A 102 -4.91 9.43 3.57
CA ARG A 102 -3.78 10.11 4.23
C ARG A 102 -2.55 9.22 4.20
N ILE A 103 -1.39 9.83 4.04
CA ILE A 103 -0.12 9.10 3.88
C ILE A 103 0.73 9.26 5.11
N TYR A 104 1.30 8.16 5.53
CA TYR A 104 2.33 8.07 6.53
C TYR A 104 3.57 7.44 5.90
N ALA A 105 4.52 8.28 5.48
CA ALA A 105 5.83 7.80 5.05
C ALA A 105 6.77 7.87 6.25
N PRO A 106 7.20 6.73 6.84
CA PRO A 106 8.24 6.80 7.86
C PRO A 106 9.51 7.41 7.24
N PRO A 107 10.30 8.20 8.01
CA PRO A 107 11.60 8.66 7.53
C PRO A 107 12.39 7.42 7.08
N ARG A 108 13.00 7.47 5.88
CA ARG A 108 13.88 6.38 5.41
C ARG A 108 15.00 6.23 6.44
N THR A 109 14.89 5.26 7.32
CA THR A 109 16.03 4.77 8.08
C THR A 109 16.95 4.16 7.03
N THR A 110 18.10 4.81 6.80
CA THR A 110 19.22 4.13 6.16
C THR A 110 19.41 2.83 6.90
N CYS A 111 19.17 1.71 6.22
CA CYS A 111 19.36 0.39 6.77
C CYS A 111 20.75 0.34 7.41
N CYS A 112 20.83 0.09 8.72
CA CYS A 112 22.07 -0.08 9.46
C CYS A 112 22.72 -1.41 9.05
N HIS A 113 23.17 -1.53 7.80
CA HIS A 113 24.12 -2.53 7.36
C HIS A 113 25.52 -1.89 7.41
N THR A 114 26.00 -1.65 8.63
CA THR A 114 27.43 -1.58 8.92
C THR A 114 27.61 -2.00 10.37
N SER A 115 28.42 -3.04 10.57
CA SER A 115 28.77 -3.74 11.82
C SER A 115 27.70 -4.64 12.47
N CYS A 116 27.34 -5.73 11.78
CA CYS A 116 27.20 -7.01 12.46
C CYS A 116 28.62 -7.50 12.81
N GLY A 117 28.99 -7.47 14.09
CA GLY A 117 30.28 -7.98 14.54
C GLY A 117 30.66 -7.52 15.95
N GLN A 118 30.50 -8.44 16.90
CA GLN A 118 31.00 -8.43 18.29
C GLN A 118 30.20 -7.61 19.31
N LEU A 119 29.21 -8.28 19.91
CA LEU A 119 28.93 -8.10 21.33
C LEU A 119 29.40 -9.36 22.05
N HIS A 120 30.45 -9.19 22.87
CA HIS A 120 30.85 -10.15 23.89
C HIS A 120 29.65 -10.47 24.79
N VAL A 121 29.37 -11.76 24.95
CA VAL A 121 28.48 -12.26 25.99
C VAL A 121 29.31 -12.35 27.27
N GLU A 122 29.16 -11.38 28.17
CA GLU A 122 29.43 -11.59 29.59
C GLU A 122 28.14 -12.10 30.24
N GLN A 123 28.15 -13.35 30.69
CA GLN A 123 27.23 -13.83 31.72
C GLN A 123 28.03 -14.62 32.76
N ARG A 124 28.03 -14.05 33.97
CA ARG A 124 28.18 -14.68 35.30
C ARG A 124 29.47 -15.43 35.63
#